data_AF-A0A246G7L8-F1
#
_entry.id   AF-A0A246G7L8-F1
#
_cell.length_a   1.000
_cell.length_b   1.000
_cell.length_c   1.000
_cell.angle_alpha   90.00
_cell.angle_beta   90.00
_cell.angle_gamma   90.00
#
_symmetry.space_group_name_H-M   'P 1'
#
loop_
_entity.id
_entity.type
_entity.pdbx_description
1 polymer ?
#
loop_
_entity_poly.entity_id
_entity_poly.type
_entity_poly.pdbx_seq_one_letter_code
_entity_poly.pdbx_strand_id
1 'polypeptide(L)'
;MSVKNKAIQNPFIHYFGLGDFLYFFSTSLLFDQKNFIFYFIGSMIFSILLKFLVLEKSNNKQIPLAGFSAILLIVILLTDFFFNYSKLSLIQ
;
A
#
# COMPACT_ATOMS: atom_id res chain seq x y z
N MET A 1 -19.72 -9.84 29.96
CA MET A 1 -20.29 -8.82 29.05
C MET A 1 -19.37 -8.75 27.84
N SER A 2 -19.71 -9.00 26.58
CA SER A 2 -20.97 -9.08 25.86
C SER A 2 -20.76 -10.05 24.69
N VAL A 3 -21.56 -11.13 24.62
CA VAL A 3 -21.63 -12.11 23.52
C VAL A 3 -22.65 -11.62 22.46
N LYS A 4 -22.70 -10.32 22.20
CA LYS A 4 -23.78 -9.69 21.41
C LYS A 4 -23.27 -8.74 20.34
N ASN A 5 -22.50 -9.26 19.39
CA ASN A 5 -22.50 -8.80 18.00
C ASN A 5 -21.84 -9.84 17.08
N LYS A 6 -22.60 -10.87 16.70
CA LYS A 6 -22.36 -11.71 15.51
C LYS A 6 -22.69 -10.91 14.24
N ALA A 7 -22.08 -9.75 14.05
CA ALA A 7 -21.95 -9.20 12.71
C ALA A 7 -20.53 -9.55 12.30
N ILE A 8 -20.37 -10.34 11.24
CA ILE A 8 -19.11 -10.41 10.51
C ILE A 8 -18.95 -8.99 9.93
N GLN A 9 -18.46 -8.06 10.73
CA GLN A 9 -18.20 -6.70 10.29
C GLN A 9 -17.01 -6.84 9.36
N ASN A 10 -17.31 -6.77 8.06
CA ASN A 10 -16.34 -7.05 7.01
C ASN A 10 -15.12 -6.13 7.22
N PRO A 11 -13.95 -6.67 7.61
CA PRO A 11 -12.79 -5.86 7.98
C PRO A 11 -12.31 -4.99 6.81
N PHE A 12 -12.63 -5.42 5.58
CA PHE A 12 -12.43 -4.68 4.33
C PHE A 12 -13.16 -3.33 4.27
N ILE A 13 -14.30 -3.20 4.94
CA ILE A 13 -15.14 -1.99 4.89
C ILE A 13 -14.77 -1.05 6.05
N HIS A 14 -14.41 -1.60 7.22
CA HIS A 14 -14.25 -0.83 8.44
C HIS A 14 -12.81 -0.40 8.77
N TYR A 15 -11.81 -1.16 8.31
CA TYR A 15 -10.40 -0.94 8.69
C TYR A 15 -9.44 -0.92 7.51
N PHE A 16 -9.66 -1.81 6.53
CA PHE A 16 -8.64 -2.08 5.52
C PHE A 16 -8.77 -1.21 4.28
N GLY A 17 -9.94 -0.61 4.02
CA GLY A 17 -10.20 0.14 2.78
C GLY A 17 -10.22 -0.78 1.56
N LEU A 18 -11.31 -0.75 0.79
CA LEU A 18 -11.39 -1.53 -0.46
C LEU A 18 -10.29 -1.13 -1.45
N GLY A 19 -9.89 0.15 -1.44
CA GLY A 19 -8.81 0.66 -2.29
C GLY A 19 -7.45 0.02 -1.98
N ASP A 20 -7.08 -0.07 -0.70
CA ASP A 20 -5.80 -0.67 -0.30
C ASP A 20 -5.75 -2.16 -0.62
N PHE A 21 -6.86 -2.87 -0.46
CA PHE A 21 -6.96 -4.27 -0.86
C PHE A 21 -6.78 -4.46 -2.37
N LEU A 22 -7.53 -3.71 -3.20
CA LEU A 22 -7.38 -3.79 -4.66
C LEU A 22 -5.97 -3.40 -5.11
N TYR A 23 -5.37 -2.42 -4.44
CA TYR A 23 -4.01 -1.98 -4.70
C TYR A 23 -2.99 -3.10 -4.45
N PHE A 24 -3.03 -3.71 -3.26
CA PHE A 24 -2.09 -4.79 -2.93
C PHE A 24 -2.34 -6.06 -3.75
N PHE A 25 -3.60 -6.32 -4.13
CA PHE A 25 -3.93 -7.41 -5.04
C PHE A 25 -3.33 -7.20 -6.44
N SER A 26 -3.48 -6.00 -7.01
CA SER A 26 -2.91 -5.67 -8.32
C SER A 26 -1.38 -5.69 -8.31
N THR A 27 -0.78 -5.11 -7.27
CA THR A 27 0.68 -5.07 -7.13
C THR A 27 1.30 -6.44 -6.85
N SER A 28 0.57 -7.35 -6.19
CA SER A 28 1.01 -8.74 -6.02
C SER A 28 1.16 -9.50 -7.34
N LEU A 29 0.46 -9.09 -8.40
CA LEU A 29 0.59 -9.70 -9.73
C LEU A 29 1.75 -9.10 -10.54
N LEU A 30 2.22 -7.90 -10.18
CA LEU A 30 3.27 -7.15 -10.87
C LEU A 30 4.70 -7.49 -10.39
N PHE A 31 4.84 -8.01 -9.17
CA PHE A 31 6.12 -8.27 -8.52
C PHE A 31 6.30 -9.75 -8.20
N ASP A 32 7.54 -10.24 -8.29
CA ASP A 32 7.88 -11.56 -7.73
C ASP A 32 7.66 -11.54 -6.21
N GLN A 33 7.33 -12.69 -5.62
CA GLN A 33 6.84 -12.79 -4.24
C GLN A 33 7.79 -12.15 -3.22
N LYS A 34 9.11 -12.25 -3.44
CA LYS A 34 10.12 -11.62 -2.57
C LYS A 34 10.13 -10.10 -2.72
N ASN A 35 10.14 -9.59 -3.96
CA ASN A 35 10.16 -8.16 -4.25
C ASN A 35 8.87 -7.48 -3.79
N PHE A 36 7.73 -8.18 -3.92
CA PHE A 36 6.45 -7.73 -3.40
C PHE A 36 6.49 -7.50 -1.88
N ILE A 37 7.07 -8.41 -1.11
CA ILE A 37 7.15 -8.28 0.35
C ILE A 37 8.01 -7.06 0.75
N PHE A 38 9.16 -6.87 0.09
CA PHE A 38 10.00 -5.69 0.34
C PHE A 38 9.29 -4.40 -0.05
N TYR A 39 8.64 -4.38 -1.21
CA TYR A 39 7.83 -3.26 -1.67
C TYR A 39 6.70 -2.95 -0.69
N PHE A 40 5.96 -3.97 -0.24
CA PHE A 40 4.85 -3.84 0.70
C PHE A 40 5.30 -3.19 2.01
N ILE A 41 6.32 -3.75 2.65
CA ILE A 41 6.86 -3.24 3.92
C ILE A 41 7.41 -1.81 3.73
N GLY A 42 8.16 -1.57 2.67
CA GLY A 42 8.69 -0.25 2.32
C GLY A 42 7.59 0.79 2.10
N SER A 43 6.51 0.41 1.39
CA SER A 43 5.37 1.28 1.12
C SER A 43 4.58 1.63 2.40
N MET A 44 4.49 0.71 3.35
CA MET A 44 3.88 0.98 4.66
C MET A 44 4.71 1.99 5.45
N ILE A 45 6.03 1.77 5.52
CA ILE A 45 6.94 2.68 6.22
C ILE A 45 6.92 4.07 5.57
N PHE A 46 6.98 4.12 4.25
CA PHE A 46 6.90 5.37 3.50
C PHE A 46 5.59 6.11 3.72
N SER A 47 4.45 5.40 3.74
CA SER A 47 3.14 5.99 4.02
C SER A 47 3.05 6.58 5.43
N ILE A 48 3.65 5.91 6.42
CA ILE A 48 3.73 6.42 7.80
C ILE A 48 4.60 7.68 7.84
N LEU A 49 5.78 7.65 7.21
CA LEU A 49 6.68 8.80 7.15
C LEU A 49 6.03 9.99 6.45
N LEU A 50 5.38 9.78 5.30
CA LEU A 50 4.65 10.82 4.59
C LEU A 50 3.49 11.38 5.39
N LYS A 51 2.77 10.56 6.16
CA LYS A 51 1.74 11.06 7.06
C LYS A 51 2.32 12.00 8.11
N PHE A 52 3.45 11.66 8.71
CA PHE A 52 4.13 12.55 9.64
C PHE A 52 4.58 13.85 8.97
N LEU A 53 5.01 13.80 7.71
CA LEU A 53 5.55 14.95 6.97
C LEU A 53 4.48 15.87 6.35
N VAL A 54 3.35 15.32 5.90
CA VAL A 54 2.32 16.02 5.11
C VAL A 54 1.02 16.26 5.88
N LEU A 55 0.68 15.40 6.84
CA LEU A 55 -0.66 15.32 7.45
C LEU A 55 -0.78 15.84 8.89
N GLU A 56 0.22 16.56 9.43
CA GLU A 56 0.05 17.28 10.71
C GLU A 56 -1.17 18.25 10.71
N LYS A 57 -1.68 18.61 9.53
CA LYS A 57 -2.73 19.62 9.35
C LYS A 57 -4.14 19.10 9.01
N SER A 58 -4.34 17.78 8.83
CA SER A 58 -5.62 17.23 8.35
C SER A 58 -6.28 16.33 9.40
N ASN A 59 -7.45 16.76 9.89
CA ASN A 59 -8.30 16.06 10.86
C ASN A 59 -9.02 14.82 10.29
N ASN A 60 -8.70 14.38 9.07
CA ASN A 60 -9.34 13.23 8.46
C ASN A 60 -8.80 11.93 9.05
N LYS A 61 -9.69 11.16 9.69
CA LYS A 61 -9.40 9.96 10.49
C LYS A 61 -8.83 8.77 9.71
N GLN A 62 -8.80 8.80 8.38
CA GLN A 62 -8.37 7.68 7.55
C GLN A 62 -7.21 8.09 6.66
N ILE A 63 -6.14 7.30 6.73
CA ILE A 63 -4.93 7.46 5.92
C ILE A 63 -5.21 6.73 4.61
N PRO A 64 -5.23 7.40 3.45
CA PRO A 64 -5.30 6.71 2.17
C PRO A 64 -3.93 6.09 1.87
N LEU A 65 -3.68 4.90 2.43
CA LEU A 65 -2.40 4.18 2.33
C LEU A 65 -2.09 3.86 0.86
N ALA A 66 -3.10 3.40 0.12
CA ALA A 66 -3.07 3.08 -1.31
C ALA A 66 -2.60 4.24 -2.18
N GLY A 67 -2.97 5.47 -1.82
CA GLY A 67 -2.58 6.66 -2.58
C GLY A 67 -1.08 6.93 -2.46
N PHE A 68 -0.55 6.85 -1.24
CA PHE A 68 0.88 7.03 -0.99
C PHE A 68 1.73 5.89 -1.53
N SER A 69 1.26 4.64 -1.41
CA SER A 69 1.94 3.49 -1.99
C SER A 69 1.93 3.54 -3.53
N ALA A 70 0.85 3.99 -4.17
CA ALA A 70 0.78 4.17 -5.62
C ALA A 70 1.83 5.15 -6.16
N ILE A 71 2.06 6.26 -5.46
CA ILE A 71 3.11 7.22 -5.82
C ILE A 71 4.49 6.56 -5.74
N LEU A 72 4.75 5.80 -4.67
CA LEU A 72 6.02 5.08 -4.52
C LEU A 72 6.20 4.02 -5.61
N LEU A 73 5.15 3.33 -6.02
CA LEU A 73 5.20 2.37 -7.12
C LEU A 73 5.54 3.02 -8.45
N ILE A 74 4.96 4.18 -8.75
CA ILE A 74 5.28 4.94 -9.98
C ILE A 74 6.76 5.31 -10.00
N VAL A 75 7.31 5.76 -8.87
CA VAL A 75 8.74 6.08 -8.75
C VAL A 75 9.60 4.83 -8.99
N ILE A 76 9.21 3.68 -8.45
CA ILE A 76 9.92 2.42 -8.68
C ILE A 76 9.88 2.03 -10.16
N LEU A 77 8.71 2.06 -10.80
CA LEU A 77 8.57 1.73 -12.23
C LEU A 77 9.38 2.68 -13.12
N LEU A 78 9.39 3.98 -12.82
CA LEU A 78 10.21 4.95 -13.54
C LEU A 78 11.70 4.64 -13.37
N THR A 79 12.13 4.33 -12.15
CA THR A 79 13.54 3.99 -11.87
C THR A 79 13.92 2.70 -12.60
N ASP A 80 13.04 1.71 -12.62
CA ASP A 80 13.21 0.45 -13.37
C ASP A 80 13.39 0.73 -14.87
N PHE A 81 12.54 1.59 -15.44
CA PHE A 81 12.58 1.98 -16.85
C PHE A 81 13.87 2.73 -17.23
N PHE A 82 14.33 3.67 -16.38
CA PHE A 82 15.54 4.44 -16.67
C PHE A 82 16.83 3.68 -16.38
N PHE A 83 16.85 2.86 -15.32
CA PHE A 83 18.07 2.20 -14.91
C PHE A 83 18.27 0.82 -15.52
N ASN A 84 17.26 0.10 -16.02
CA ASN A 84 17.36 -1.19 -16.75
C ASN A 84 18.27 -2.30 -16.13
N TYR A 85 18.81 -2.07 -14.93
CA TYR A 85 19.71 -2.93 -14.15
C TYR A 85 19.00 -3.54 -12.95
N SER A 86 17.87 -2.96 -12.57
CA SER A 86 17.09 -3.36 -11.40
C SER A 86 16.13 -4.47 -11.82
N LYS A 87 16.36 -5.70 -11.36
CA LYS A 87 15.44 -6.84 -11.52
C LYS A 87 14.26 -6.72 -10.53
N LEU A 88 13.71 -5.52 -10.39
CA LEU A 88 12.78 -5.17 -9.31
C LEU A 88 11.35 -5.54 -9.68
N SER A 89 10.92 -5.27 -10.92
CA SER A 89 9.61 -5.68 -11.44
C SER A 89 9.70 -6.98 -12.27
N LEU A 90 8.61 -7.73 -12.39
CA LEU A 90 8.53 -8.94 -13.25
C LEU A 90 8.45 -8.62 -14.75
N ILE A 91 8.42 -7.33 -15.12
CA ILE A 91 8.29 -6.90 -16.51
C ILE A 91 9.67 -7.03 -17.15
N GLN A 92 9.87 -8.13 -17.87
CA GLN A 92 11.01 -8.36 -18.76
C GLN A 92 10.72 -7.84 -20.16
#